data_AF-A0A7W0XG76-F1
#
_entry.id   AF-A0A7W0XG76-F1
#
_cell.length_a   1.000
_cell.length_b   1.000
_cell.length_c   1.000
_cell.angle_alpha   90.00
_cell.angle_beta   90.00
_cell.angle_gamma   90.00
#
_symmetry.space_group_name_H-M   'P 1'
#
loop_
_entity.id
_entity.type
_entity.pdbx_description
1 polymer ?
#
loop_
_entity_poly.entity_id
_entity_poly.type
_entity_poly.pdbx_seq_one_letter_code
_entity_poly.pdbx_strand_id
1 'polypeptide(L)' 'MIPNVHTRDYGDLNNQLSVEVYEEPDAMIFKGTHEGALTAWICGECGYTELYVENPQELYSTYLNLKAE' A
#
# COMPACT_ATOMS: atom_id res chain seq x y z
N MET A 1 -2.48 -0.76 -12.12
CA MET A 1 -3.11 0.27 -11.25
C MET A 1 -3.99 -0.46 -10.26
N ILE A 2 -3.84 -0.18 -8.97
CA ILE A 2 -4.71 -0.69 -7.91
C ILE A 2 -5.58 0.48 -7.45
N PRO A 3 -6.90 0.48 -7.65
CA PRO A 3 -7.77 1.55 -7.20
C PRO A 3 -8.02 1.46 -5.68
N ASN A 4 -8.25 2.61 -5.04
CA ASN A 4 -8.71 2.72 -3.64
C ASN A 4 -7.80 2.08 -2.58
N VAL A 5 -6.47 2.13 -2.78
CA VAL A 5 -5.49 1.66 -1.79
C VAL A 5 -5.49 2.58 -0.57
N HIS A 6 -5.55 2.00 0.63
CA HIS A 6 -5.49 2.74 1.88
C HIS A 6 -4.04 2.98 2.30
N THR A 7 -3.74 4.22 2.70
CA THR A 7 -2.47 4.55 3.36
C THR A 7 -2.61 4.32 4.86
N ARG A 8 -1.58 3.71 5.47
CA ARG A 8 -1.50 3.46 6.91
C ARG A 8 -0.23 4.05 7.48
N ASP A 9 -0.38 4.75 8.60
CA ASP A 9 0.71 5.25 9.43
C ASP A 9 0.73 4.43 10.73
N TYR A 10 1.88 3.83 11.03
CA TYR A 10 2.05 2.96 12.19
C TYR A 10 2.40 3.72 13.49
N GLY A 11 2.61 5.04 13.44
CA GLY A 11 2.92 5.87 14.61
C GLY A 11 4.22 5.48 15.33
N ASP A 12 4.36 5.97 16.57
CA ASP A 12 5.58 6.10 17.42
C ASP A 12 6.60 4.93 17.49
N LEU A 13 6.31 3.75 16.95
CA LEU A 13 7.22 2.60 16.95
C LEU A 13 7.85 2.32 15.57
N ASN A 14 7.25 2.79 14.49
CA ASN A 14 7.76 2.68 13.12
C ASN A 14 7.31 3.91 12.33
N ASN A 15 8.22 4.86 12.10
CA ASN A 15 7.99 6.09 11.34
C ASN A 15 7.86 5.84 9.82
N GLN A 16 7.20 4.75 9.44
CA GLN A 16 7.08 4.30 8.06
C GLN A 16 5.63 4.44 7.63
N LEU A 17 5.43 5.26 6.60
CA LEU A 17 4.17 5.33 5.88
C LEU A 17 4.08 4.09 4.97
N SER A 18 2.95 3.39 5.02
CA SER A 18 2.71 2.18 4.24
C SER A 18 1.37 2.26 3.51
N VAL A 19 1.16 1.31 2.59
CA VAL A 19 -0.12 1.05 1.95
C VAL A 19 -0.57 -0.38 2.22
N GLU A 20 -1.88 -0.60 2.18
CA GLU A 20 -2.49 -1.90 2.39
C GLU A 20 -3.42 -2.32 1.25
N VAL A 21 -3.34 -3.60 0.90
CA VAL A 21 -4.29 -4.29 0.01
C VAL A 21 -4.82 -5.51 0.76
N TYR A 22 -6.13 -5.69 0.80
CA TYR A 22 -6.78 -6.82 1.48
C TYR A 22 -7.14 -7.91 0.48
N GLU A 23 -6.79 -9.17 0.76
CA GLU A 23 -7.28 -10.35 0.01
C GLU A 23 -8.77 -10.60 0.17
N GLU A 24 -9.37 -10.19 1.28
CA GLU A 24 -10.82 -10.29 1.50
C GLU A 24 -11.33 -8.98 2.13
N PRO A 25 -11.62 -7.94 1.31
CA PRO A 25 -11.98 -6.62 1.83
C PRO A 25 -13.26 -6.63 2.67
N ASP A 26 -14.18 -7.57 2.39
CA ASP A 26 -15.46 -7.71 3.11
C ASP A 26 -15.37 -8.59 4.36
N ALA A 27 -14.26 -9.31 4.59
CA ALA A 27 -14.08 -10.13 5.79
C ALA A 27 -13.99 -9.26 7.05
N MET A 28 -14.63 -9.68 8.15
CA MET A 28 -14.57 -8.94 9.41
C MET A 28 -13.27 -9.17 10.20
N ILE A 29 -12.60 -10.32 9.98
CA ILE A 29 -11.36 -10.73 10.67
C ILE A 29 -10.49 -11.48 9.66
N PHE A 30 -9.16 -11.39 9.77
CA PHE A 30 -8.21 -12.08 8.89
C PHE A 30 -8.39 -11.74 7.40
N LYS A 31 -8.48 -10.46 7.06
CA LYS A 31 -8.66 -9.94 5.68
C LYS A 31 -7.54 -10.28 4.69
N GLY A 32 -6.53 -11.06 5.10
CA GLY A 32 -5.31 -11.30 4.33
C GLY A 32 -4.64 -9.98 3.93
N THR A 33 -4.19 -9.20 4.90
CA THR A 33 -3.59 -7.89 4.64
C THR A 33 -2.19 -8.05 4.05
N HIS A 34 -2.00 -7.46 2.88
CA HIS A 34 -0.69 -7.29 2.25
C HIS A 34 -0.27 -5.84 2.35
N GLU A 35 0.94 -5.62 2.85
CA GLU A 35 1.45 -4.29 3.16
C GLU A 35 2.66 -3.96 2.31
N GLY A 36 2.80 -2.68 1.98
CA GLY A 36 3.97 -2.17 1.28
C GLY A 36 4.43 -0.85 1.86
N ALA A 37 5.70 -0.77 2.22
CA ALA A 37 6.33 0.47 2.64
C ALA A 37 6.35 1.48 1.49
N LEU A 38 6.06 2.75 1.81
CA LEU A 38 6.19 3.86 0.87
C LEU A 38 7.53 4.56 1.05
N THR A 39 8.17 4.83 -0.08
CA THR A 39 9.31 5.73 -0.22
C THR A 39 8.89 6.98 -0.97
N ALA A 40 9.53 8.11 -0.69
CA ALA A 40 9.25 9.38 -1.33
C ALA A 40 10.40 9.79 -2.24
N TRP A 41 10.08 10.19 -3.47
CA TRP A 41 11.01 10.94 -4.31
C TRP A 41 10.61 12.40 -4.29
N ILE A 42 11.51 13.26 -3.80
CA ILE A 42 11.25 14.68 -3.58
C ILE A 42 12.14 15.50 -4.51
N CYS A 43 11.52 16.38 -5.30
CA CYS A 43 12.25 17.40 -6.05
C CYS A 43 12.83 18.45 -5.10
N GLY A 44 14.16 18.60 -5.08
CA GLY A 44 14.84 19.56 -4.20
C GLY A 44 14.62 21.03 -4.54
N GLU A 45 14.09 21.35 -5.72
CA GLU A 45 13.86 22.74 -6.17
C GLU A 45 12.44 23.22 -5.89
N CYS A 46 11.42 22.41 -6.18
CA CYS A 46 10.01 22.82 -6.07
C CYS A 46 9.20 22.03 -5.03
N GLY A 47 9.78 20.99 -4.41
CA GLY A 47 9.12 20.17 -3.39
C GLY A 47 8.08 19.19 -3.93
N TYR A 48 7.92 19.05 -5.25
CA TYR A 48 7.09 18.01 -5.84
C TYR A 48 7.49 16.64 -5.29
N THR A 49 6.50 15.89 -4.81
CA THR A 49 6.71 14.63 -4.10
C THR A 49 5.89 13.53 -4.75
N GLU A 50 6.56 12.49 -5.20
CA GLU A 50 5.96 11.24 -5.65
C GLU A 50 6.23 10.14 -4.62
N LEU A 51 5.26 9.23 -4.47
CA LEU A 51 5.37 8.10 -3.56
C LEU A 51 5.48 6.80 -4.35
N TYR A 52 6.36 5.93 -3.91
CA TYR A 52 6.65 4.63 -4.51
C TYR A 52 6.54 3.55 -3.46
N VAL A 53 5.86 2.44 -3.79
CA VAL A 53 5.79 1.28 -2.91
C VAL A 53 6.93 0.31 -3.22
N GLU A 54 7.50 -0.34 -2.20
CA GLU A 54 8.68 -1.22 -2.34
C GLU A 54 8.37 -2.59 -2.98
N ASN A 55 7.15 -3.10 -2.82
CA ASN A 55 6.70 -4.41 -3.31
C ASN A 55 5.49 -4.34 -4.29
N PRO A 56 5.56 -3.55 -5.38
CA PRO A 56 4.39 -3.27 -6.22
C PRO A 56 3.83 -4.50 -6.94
N GLN A 57 4.66 -5.48 -7.30
CA GLN A 57 4.22 -6.70 -7.98
C GLN A 57 3.40 -7.61 -7.07
N GLU A 58 3.78 -7.71 -5.80
CA GLU A 58 3.05 -8.48 -4.79
C GLU A 58 1.67 -7.89 -4.58
N LEU A 59 1.59 -6.59 -4.26
CA LEU A 59 0.32 -5.90 -4.05
C LEU A 59 -0.60 -5.95 -5.28
N TYR A 60 -0.03 -5.86 -6.48
CA TYR A 60 -0.82 -5.96 -7.70
C TYR A 60 -1.34 -7.38 -7.95
N SER A 61 -0.56 -8.40 -7.63
CA SER A 61 -0.98 -9.80 -7.75
C SER A 61 -2.11 -10.12 -6.78
N THR A 62 -2.01 -9.66 -5.53
CA THR A 62 -3.09 -9.74 -4.53
C THR A 62 -4.38 -9.10 -5.04
N TYR A 63 -4.28 -7.90 -5.61
CA TYR A 63 -5.44 -7.21 -6.21
C TYR A 63 -6.06 -7.94 -7.40
N LEU A 64 -5.25 -8.61 -8.23
CA LEU A 64 -5.77 -9.36 -9.37
C LEU A 64 -6.47 -10.65 -8.93
N ASN A 65 -5.94 -11.33 -7.91
CA ASN A 65 -6.55 -12.56 -7.38
C ASN A 65 -7.93 -12.28 -6.77
N LEU A 66 -8.07 -11.18 -6.03
CA LEU A 66 -9.36 -10.64 -5.55
C LEU A 66 -10.45 -10.53 -6.63
N LYS A 67 -10.05 -10.16 -7.86
CA LYS A 67 -11.00 -9.96 -8.97
C LYS A 67 -11.36 -11.24 -9.70
N ALA A 68 -10.61 -12.31 -9.48
CA ALA A 68 -10.82 -13.58 -10.14
C ALA A 68 -11.85 -14.47 -9.41
N GLU A 69 -12.22 -14.10 -8.18
CA GLU A 69 -13.20 -14.74 -7.31
C GLU A 69 -14.57 -14.07 -7.40
#